data_AF-A0A834FGU6-F1
#
_entry.id   AF-A0A834FGU6-F1
#
_cell.length_a   1.000
_cell.length_b   1.000
_cell.length_c   1.000
_cell.angle_alpha   90.00
_cell.angle_beta   90.00
_cell.angle_gamma   90.00
#
_symmetry.space_group_name_H-M   'P 1'
#
loop_
_entity.id
_entity.type
_entity.pdbx_description
1 polymer ?
#
loop_
_entity_poly.entity_id
_entity_poly.type
_entity_poly.pdbx_seq_one_letter_code
_entity_poly.pdbx_strand_id
1 'polypeptide(L)'
;MLMVVGIFMFIVTFCGCVGSLRENLCLLQTGRGKVTEMINKSIVHYRDDIDLQNLIDFGQKEFRCCGGEAFTDWSHNIYFNCSDKNPSRERCSVPFSCCIMTKDTVRFRLHLYSTLMCGQGMQELTYIRAGEHIYTDGCIDKLANWIHSNLFIIGGIALGLANTAAGRHASVSDFDQSDQRPDRAAELQRQAPLRPVELNQIRMFLNSTDCHAL
;
A
#
# COMPACT_ATOMS: atom_id res chain seq x y z
N MET A 1 -47.69 18.00 -13.52
CA MET A 1 -47.23 16.60 -13.56
C MET A 1 -45.81 16.46 -14.10
N LEU A 2 -45.51 16.93 -15.32
CA LEU A 2 -44.16 16.81 -15.91
C LEU A 2 -43.03 17.49 -15.10
N MET A 3 -43.27 18.68 -14.52
CA MET A 3 -42.27 19.35 -13.68
C MET A 3 -41.92 18.55 -12.41
N VAL A 4 -42.93 17.90 -11.79
CA VAL A 4 -42.73 17.11 -10.57
C VAL A 4 -41.89 15.87 -10.87
N VAL A 5 -42.21 15.15 -11.95
CA VAL A 5 -41.44 13.97 -12.38
C VAL A 5 -39.99 14.35 -12.72
N GLY A 6 -39.77 15.49 -13.38
CA GLY A 6 -38.42 15.99 -13.68
C GLY A 6 -37.60 16.29 -12.42
N ILE A 7 -38.20 16.93 -11.42
CA ILE A 7 -37.54 17.21 -10.14
C ILE A 7 -37.16 15.91 -9.42
N PHE A 8 -38.07 14.93 -9.37
CA PHE A 8 -37.78 13.63 -8.74
C PHE A 8 -36.65 12.88 -9.45
N MET A 9 -36.66 12.82 -10.78
CA MET A 9 -35.59 12.19 -11.55
C MET A 9 -34.24 12.90 -11.37
N PHE A 10 -34.24 14.24 -11.28
CA PHE A 10 -33.05 15.02 -10.99
C PHE A 10 -32.49 14.71 -9.60
N ILE A 11 -33.33 14.65 -8.56
CA ILE A 11 -32.89 14.36 -7.19
C ILE A 11 -32.31 12.95 -7.11
N VAL A 12 -32.97 11.93 -7.68
CA VAL A 12 -32.47 10.55 -7.67
C VAL A 12 -31.12 10.46 -8.38
N THR A 13 -30.98 11.10 -9.54
CA THR A 13 -29.71 11.12 -10.28
C THR A 13 -28.62 11.87 -9.52
N PHE A 14 -28.93 13.04 -8.94
CA PHE A 14 -28.00 13.84 -8.17
C PHE A 14 -27.52 13.09 -6.92
N CYS A 15 -28.44 12.50 -6.15
CA CYS A 15 -28.10 11.68 -4.99
C CYS A 15 -27.27 10.46 -5.39
N GLY A 16 -27.57 9.81 -6.51
CA GLY A 16 -26.79 8.68 -7.04
C GLY A 16 -25.36 9.06 -7.45
N CYS A 17 -25.18 10.18 -8.17
CA CYS A 17 -23.86 10.67 -8.57
C CYS A 17 -23.03 11.14 -7.37
N VAL A 18 -23.65 11.81 -6.38
CA VAL A 18 -22.95 12.21 -5.16
C VAL A 18 -22.57 10.98 -4.32
N GLY A 19 -23.44 9.98 -4.23
CA GLY A 19 -23.17 8.71 -3.54
C GLY A 19 -21.97 7.98 -4.15
N SER A 20 -21.99 7.75 -5.47
CA SER A 20 -20.89 7.07 -6.14
C SER A 20 -19.57 7.86 -6.07
N LEU A 21 -19.60 9.19 -6.16
CA LEU A 21 -18.40 10.01 -6.01
C LEU A 21 -17.81 9.89 -4.59
N ARG A 22 -18.65 9.87 -3.55
CA ARG A 22 -18.22 9.74 -2.14
C ARG A 22 -17.62 8.37 -1.85
N GLU A 23 -18.26 7.31 -2.32
CA GLU A 23 -17.78 5.93 -2.16
C GLU A 23 -16.42 5.74 -2.84
N ASN A 24 -16.26 6.27 -4.05
CA ASN A 24 -14.97 6.22 -4.76
C ASN A 24 -13.87 7.00 -4.03
N LEU A 25 -14.16 8.19 -3.49
CA LEU A 25 -13.16 8.97 -2.72
C LEU A 25 -12.75 8.26 -1.43
N CYS A 26 -13.73 7.75 -0.67
CA CYS A 26 -13.47 7.06 0.60
C CYS A 26 -12.66 5.77 0.39
N LEU A 27 -12.99 5.00 -0.67
CA LEU A 27 -12.25 3.80 -1.02
C LEU A 27 -10.78 4.10 -1.35
N LEU A 28 -10.53 5.18 -2.08
CA LEU A 28 -9.16 5.61 -2.40
C LEU A 28 -8.39 6.08 -1.16
N GLN A 29 -9.03 6.86 -0.28
CA GLN A 29 -8.40 7.33 0.96
C GLN A 29 -8.09 6.19 1.93
N THR A 30 -9.04 5.28 2.12
CA THR A 30 -8.87 4.08 2.97
C THR A 30 -7.80 3.15 2.41
N GLY A 31 -7.83 2.91 1.09
CA GLY A 31 -6.83 2.12 0.40
C GLY A 31 -5.42 2.68 0.58
N ARG A 32 -5.25 4.00 0.41
CA ARG A 32 -3.98 4.68 0.67
C ARG A 32 -3.53 4.50 2.12
N GLY A 33 -4.42 4.70 3.09
CA GLY A 33 -4.10 4.56 4.51
C GLY A 33 -3.62 3.16 4.88
N LYS A 34 -4.32 2.11 4.43
CA LYS A 34 -3.93 0.72 4.67
C LYS A 34 -2.60 0.35 4.00
N VAL A 35 -2.37 0.83 2.78
CA VAL A 35 -1.09 0.63 2.08
C VAL A 35 0.06 1.32 2.83
N THR A 36 -0.18 2.52 3.34
CA THR A 36 0.80 3.28 4.13
C THR A 36 1.16 2.54 5.41
N GLU A 37 0.17 2.04 6.14
CA GLU A 37 0.38 1.22 7.35
C GLU A 37 1.20 -0.03 7.06
N MET A 38 0.85 -0.77 5.99
CA MET A 38 1.57 -1.97 5.58
C MET A 38 3.03 -1.67 5.24
N ILE A 39 3.29 -0.62 4.44
CA ILE A 39 4.65 -0.26 4.04
C ILE A 39 5.48 0.21 5.23
N ASN A 40 4.92 1.05 6.10
CA ASN A 40 5.62 1.53 7.30
C ASN A 40 6.01 0.38 8.24
N LYS A 41 5.10 -0.58 8.45
CA LYS A 41 5.42 -1.79 9.23
C LYS A 41 6.54 -2.61 8.59
N SER A 42 6.52 -2.74 7.26
CA SER A 42 7.55 -3.45 6.51
C SER A 42 8.92 -2.76 6.55
N ILE A 43 8.98 -1.42 6.59
CA ILE A 43 10.24 -0.66 6.73
C ILE A 43 10.90 -0.93 8.09
N VAL A 44 10.11 -0.97 9.18
CA VAL A 44 10.63 -1.27 10.53
C VAL A 44 11.31 -2.64 10.56
N HIS A 45 10.72 -3.64 9.91
CA HIS A 45 11.22 -5.03 9.87
C HIS A 45 12.05 -5.38 8.63
N TYR A 46 12.51 -4.39 7.86
CA TYR A 46 13.18 -4.59 6.58
C TYR A 46 14.42 -5.50 6.62
N ARG A 47 15.10 -5.60 7.78
CA ARG A 47 16.30 -6.43 7.98
C ARG A 47 16.01 -7.79 8.63
N ASP A 48 14.76 -8.05 8.99
CA ASP A 48 14.38 -9.25 9.75
C ASP A 48 14.17 -10.46 8.83
N ASP A 49 13.79 -10.22 7.56
CA ASP A 49 13.47 -11.24 6.58
C ASP A 49 14.07 -10.92 5.19
N ILE A 50 14.73 -11.90 4.59
CA ILE A 50 15.41 -11.76 3.30
C ILE A 50 14.43 -11.64 2.12
N ASP A 51 13.28 -12.31 2.18
CA ASP A 51 12.25 -12.24 1.16
C ASP A 51 11.54 -10.89 1.20
N LEU A 52 11.27 -10.38 2.41
CA LEU A 52 10.76 -9.02 2.59
C LEU A 52 11.75 -7.99 2.03
N GLN A 53 13.04 -8.15 2.34
CA GLN A 53 14.08 -7.28 1.83
C GLN A 53 14.13 -7.31 0.29
N ASN A 54 14.14 -8.50 -0.31
CA ASN A 54 14.17 -8.67 -1.76
C ASN A 54 12.96 -8.04 -2.44
N LEU A 55 11.77 -8.19 -1.85
CA LEU A 55 10.53 -7.61 -2.37
C LEU A 55 10.57 -6.08 -2.34
N ILE A 56 11.00 -5.48 -1.23
CA ILE A 56 11.13 -4.03 -1.08
C ILE A 56 12.19 -3.49 -2.04
N ASP A 57 13.35 -4.15 -2.10
CA ASP A 57 14.45 -3.75 -2.98
C ASP A 57 14.04 -3.82 -4.46
N PHE A 58 13.29 -4.86 -4.84
CA PHE A 58 12.72 -4.99 -6.18
C PHE A 58 11.74 -3.85 -6.45
N GLY A 59 10.77 -3.62 -5.56
CA GLY A 59 9.77 -2.57 -5.71
C GLY A 59 10.41 -1.18 -5.85
N GLN A 60 11.38 -0.84 -5.02
CA GLN A 60 12.09 0.44 -5.07
C GLN A 60 12.84 0.66 -6.39
N LYS A 61 13.51 -0.39 -6.91
CA LYS A 61 14.21 -0.33 -8.20
C LYS A 61 13.24 -0.23 -9.38
N GLU A 62 12.16 -1.01 -9.35
CA GLU A 62 11.17 -1.09 -10.42
C GLU A 62 10.37 0.22 -10.52
N PHE A 63 9.86 0.71 -9.38
CA PHE A 63 9.04 1.91 -9.31
C PHE A 63 9.86 3.21 -9.19
N ARG A 64 11.20 3.11 -9.07
CA ARG A 64 12.13 4.24 -8.94
C ARG A 64 11.71 5.19 -7.82
N CYS A 65 11.62 4.64 -6.63
CA CYS A 65 11.16 5.32 -5.41
C CYS A 65 12.02 4.90 -4.21
N CYS A 66 11.90 5.62 -3.10
CA CYS A 66 12.59 5.28 -1.86
C CYS A 66 11.72 5.58 -0.64
N GLY A 67 11.69 4.62 0.29
CA GLY A 67 10.83 4.69 1.48
C GLY A 67 9.36 4.44 1.15
N GLY A 68 8.48 4.86 2.06
CA GLY A 68 7.03 4.71 1.89
C GLY A 68 6.43 5.97 1.26
N GLU A 69 6.44 7.05 2.01
CA GLU A 69 6.06 8.40 1.60
C GLU A 69 7.30 9.22 1.21
N ALA A 70 8.42 9.01 1.90
CA ALA A 70 9.68 9.69 1.63
C ALA A 70 10.90 8.83 1.97
N PHE A 71 12.05 9.19 1.38
CA PHE A 71 13.33 8.54 1.68
C PHE A 71 13.76 8.62 3.16
N THR A 72 13.20 9.55 3.94
CA THR A 72 13.45 9.69 5.37
C THR A 72 12.71 8.67 6.23
N ASP A 73 11.73 7.95 5.69
CA ASP A 73 10.97 6.94 6.43
C ASP A 73 11.85 5.79 6.92
N TRP A 74 13.01 5.61 6.28
CA TRP A 74 14.05 4.71 6.72
C TRP A 74 14.52 4.99 8.15
N SER A 75 14.34 6.21 8.68
CA SER A 75 14.59 6.50 10.09
C SER A 75 13.77 5.67 11.08
N HIS A 76 12.65 5.05 10.65
CA HIS A 76 11.88 4.13 11.50
C HIS A 76 12.55 2.77 11.72
N ASN A 77 13.49 2.40 10.84
CA ASN A 77 14.24 1.16 10.99
C ASN A 77 15.43 1.37 11.95
N ILE A 78 15.66 0.39 12.84
CA ILE A 78 16.72 0.48 13.87
C ILE A 78 18.13 0.65 13.30
N TYR A 79 18.41 0.16 12.09
CA TYR A 79 19.73 0.25 11.46
C TYR A 79 19.96 1.58 10.75
N PHE A 80 18.90 2.22 10.25
CA PHE A 80 18.96 3.46 9.49
C PHE A 80 18.58 4.70 10.30
N ASN A 81 18.00 4.52 11.49
CA ASN A 81 17.59 5.59 12.38
C ASN A 81 18.71 6.61 12.61
N CYS A 82 18.43 7.88 12.39
CA CYS A 82 19.43 8.96 12.42
C CYS A 82 19.98 9.34 13.80
N SER A 83 19.42 8.83 14.90
CA SER A 83 19.82 9.21 16.26
C SER A 83 21.32 9.07 16.48
N ASP A 84 21.96 10.07 17.10
CA ASP A 84 23.39 10.06 17.41
C ASP A 84 23.82 8.87 18.29
N LYS A 85 22.87 8.27 19.01
CA LYS A 85 23.10 7.07 19.83
C LYS A 85 23.11 5.77 19.03
N ASN A 86 22.72 5.79 17.75
CA ASN A 86 22.66 4.60 16.92
C ASN A 86 24.08 4.16 16.52
N PRO A 87 24.55 2.98 16.96
CA PRO A 87 25.89 2.49 16.61
C PRO A 87 25.96 1.91 15.18
N SER A 88 24.84 1.83 14.47
CA SER A 88 24.77 1.26 13.13
C SER A 88 25.64 2.03 12.14
N ARG A 89 26.35 1.28 11.29
CA ARG A 89 27.10 1.85 10.15
C ARG A 89 26.19 2.45 9.09
N GLU A 90 24.94 2.00 9.04
CA GLU A 90 23.91 2.47 8.10
C GLU A 90 23.09 3.63 8.67
N ARG A 91 23.51 4.21 9.81
CA ARG A 91 22.85 5.38 10.42
C ARG A 91 22.67 6.51 9.39
N CYS A 92 21.49 7.13 9.36
CA CYS A 92 21.12 8.17 8.40
C CYS A 92 21.27 7.79 6.92
N SER A 93 21.32 6.49 6.62
CA SER A 93 21.50 5.99 5.26
C SER A 93 20.17 5.50 4.69
N VAL A 94 20.13 5.27 3.39
CA VAL A 94 19.04 4.55 2.72
C VAL A 94 19.60 3.29 2.05
N PRO A 95 18.77 2.27 1.79
CA PRO A 95 19.23 1.08 1.08
C PRO A 95 19.70 1.36 -0.35
N PHE A 96 20.52 0.45 -0.87
CA PHE A 96 21.09 0.55 -2.20
C PHE A 96 20.04 0.53 -3.32
N SER A 97 18.89 -0.08 -3.09
CA SER A 97 17.74 -0.07 -4.01
C SER A 97 17.23 1.34 -4.34
N CYS A 98 17.45 2.31 -3.45
CA CYS A 98 17.08 3.71 -3.68
C CYS A 98 18.04 4.46 -4.62
N CYS A 99 19.22 3.92 -4.90
CA CYS A 99 20.27 4.61 -5.66
C CYS A 99 19.97 4.70 -7.16
N ILE A 100 20.26 5.87 -7.74
CA ILE A 100 20.13 6.10 -9.17
C ILE A 100 21.34 5.51 -9.88
N MET A 101 21.13 4.45 -10.65
CA MET A 101 22.17 3.80 -11.44
C MET A 101 22.22 4.39 -12.86
N THR A 102 23.16 5.30 -13.13
CA THR A 102 23.37 5.88 -14.47
C THR A 102 24.20 4.94 -15.37
N LYS A 103 23.76 4.73 -16.61
CA LYS A 103 24.39 3.81 -17.58
C LYS A 103 25.59 4.39 -18.38
N ASP A 104 25.99 5.63 -18.14
CA ASP A 104 27.04 6.29 -18.95
C ASP A 104 28.45 5.81 -18.59
N THR A 105 29.08 5.02 -19.46
CA THR A 105 30.33 4.26 -19.21
C THR A 105 31.57 5.06 -18.81
N VAL A 106 31.68 6.34 -19.18
CA VAL A 106 32.80 7.22 -18.78
C VAL A 106 32.52 7.87 -17.42
N ARG A 107 31.27 8.25 -17.16
CA ARG A 107 30.81 8.74 -15.86
C ARG A 107 30.72 7.61 -14.84
N PHE A 108 30.50 6.38 -15.30
CA PHE A 108 30.36 5.15 -14.53
C PHE A 108 31.59 4.82 -13.69
N ARG A 109 32.83 4.99 -14.19
CA ARG A 109 34.03 4.73 -13.37
C ARG A 109 34.25 5.77 -12.26
N LEU A 110 33.86 7.02 -12.48
CA LEU A 110 33.95 8.09 -11.47
C LEU A 110 32.78 8.00 -10.47
N HIS A 111 31.59 7.61 -10.93
CA HIS A 111 30.43 7.36 -10.09
C HIS A 111 30.56 6.05 -9.30
N LEU A 112 31.25 5.01 -9.79
CA LEU A 112 31.41 3.73 -9.09
C LEU A 112 31.95 3.90 -7.65
N TYR A 113 32.83 4.88 -7.43
CA TYR A 113 33.34 5.23 -6.10
C TYR A 113 32.27 5.91 -5.21
N SER A 114 31.39 6.72 -5.80
CA SER A 114 30.22 7.33 -5.12
C SER A 114 29.06 6.34 -4.93
N THR A 115 28.91 5.36 -5.83
CA THR A 115 27.83 4.36 -5.83
C THR A 115 28.01 3.30 -4.75
N LEU A 116 29.25 2.94 -4.38
CA LEU A 116 29.49 1.96 -3.30
C LEU A 116 28.93 2.43 -1.96
N MET A 117 28.87 3.75 -1.74
CA MET A 117 28.31 4.39 -0.53
C MET A 117 27.17 5.35 -0.87
N CYS A 118 26.45 5.14 -1.98
CA CYS A 118 25.43 6.10 -2.42
C CYS A 118 24.30 6.26 -1.40
N GLY A 119 23.97 5.21 -0.63
CA GLY A 119 22.95 5.32 0.40
C GLY A 119 23.38 6.11 1.65
N GLN A 120 24.69 6.33 1.86
CA GLN A 120 25.20 6.79 3.15
C GLN A 120 24.94 8.28 3.40
N GLY A 121 24.39 8.60 4.58
CA GLY A 121 24.11 9.99 4.97
C GLY A 121 23.02 10.69 4.13
N MET A 122 22.30 9.94 3.29
CA MET A 122 21.30 10.51 2.39
C MET A 122 20.14 11.17 3.15
N GLN A 123 19.79 10.68 4.34
CA GLN A 123 18.74 11.25 5.17
C GLN A 123 19.10 12.62 5.78
N GLU A 124 20.38 12.99 5.81
CA GLU A 124 20.85 14.31 6.28
C GLU A 124 20.83 15.37 5.17
N LEU A 125 20.67 14.95 3.91
CA LEU A 125 20.62 15.85 2.77
C LEU A 125 19.21 16.42 2.57
N THR A 126 19.14 17.60 1.94
CA THR A 126 17.87 18.16 1.49
C THR A 126 17.32 17.36 0.32
N TYR A 127 15.99 17.35 0.16
CA TYR A 127 15.29 16.67 -0.93
C TYR A 127 15.95 16.87 -2.31
N ILE A 128 16.34 18.10 -2.64
CA ILE A 128 16.96 18.43 -3.93
C ILE A 128 18.35 17.79 -4.07
N ARG A 129 19.18 17.83 -3.02
CA ARG A 129 20.54 17.26 -3.06
C ARG A 129 20.51 15.73 -3.02
N ALA A 130 19.62 15.15 -2.22
CA ALA A 130 19.38 13.71 -2.21
C ALA A 130 18.92 13.21 -3.60
N GLY A 131 18.07 14.00 -4.29
CA GLY A 131 17.56 13.68 -5.63
C GLY A 131 18.61 13.59 -6.73
N GLU A 132 19.84 14.08 -6.51
CA GLU A 132 20.96 13.90 -7.44
C GLU A 132 21.58 12.49 -7.36
N HIS A 133 21.29 11.73 -6.31
CA HIS A 133 21.94 10.45 -6.00
C HIS A 133 20.95 9.30 -5.80
N ILE A 134 19.77 9.59 -5.26
CA ILE A 134 18.74 8.61 -4.94
C ILE A 134 17.37 9.03 -5.49
N TYR A 135 16.47 8.07 -5.64
CA TYR A 135 15.06 8.35 -5.87
C TYR A 135 14.45 8.91 -4.58
N THR A 136 14.05 10.18 -4.56
CA THR A 136 13.51 10.81 -3.33
C THR A 136 11.98 10.68 -3.20
N ASP A 137 11.30 10.31 -4.29
CA ASP A 137 9.85 10.08 -4.31
C ASP A 137 9.46 8.85 -3.48
N GLY A 138 8.36 8.95 -2.72
CA GLY A 138 7.77 7.82 -1.99
C GLY A 138 7.16 6.74 -2.90
N CYS A 139 7.28 5.49 -2.48
CA CYS A 139 6.74 4.35 -3.22
C CYS A 139 5.20 4.26 -3.19
N ILE A 140 4.55 4.77 -2.15
CA ILE A 140 3.07 4.71 -2.01
C ILE A 140 2.41 5.47 -3.18
N ASP A 141 2.89 6.67 -3.48
CA ASP A 141 2.35 7.50 -4.56
C ASP A 141 2.63 6.89 -5.94
N LYS A 142 3.84 6.37 -6.16
CA LYS A 142 4.20 5.70 -7.42
C LYS A 142 3.33 4.47 -7.65
N LEU A 143 3.15 3.65 -6.63
CA LEU A 143 2.32 2.45 -6.70
C LEU A 143 0.86 2.80 -6.97
N ALA A 144 0.30 3.77 -6.25
CA ALA A 144 -1.07 4.23 -6.47
C ALA A 144 -1.26 4.71 -7.92
N ASN A 145 -0.35 5.55 -8.42
CA ASN A 145 -0.40 6.05 -9.79
C ASN A 145 -0.27 4.93 -10.84
N TRP A 146 0.59 3.93 -10.58
CA TRP A 146 0.73 2.77 -11.44
C TRP A 146 -0.55 1.93 -11.49
N ILE A 147 -1.17 1.65 -10.33
CA ILE A 147 -2.44 0.91 -10.25
C ILE A 147 -3.53 1.65 -11.02
N HIS A 148 -3.67 2.96 -10.79
CA HIS A 148 -4.66 3.78 -11.51
C HIS A 148 -4.47 3.72 -13.03
N SER A 149 -3.23 3.74 -13.50
CA SER A 149 -2.91 3.69 -14.93
C SER A 149 -3.12 2.30 -15.55
N ASN A 150 -3.01 1.24 -14.74
CA ASN A 150 -3.09 -0.15 -15.19
C ASN A 150 -4.37 -0.86 -14.74
N LEU A 151 -5.36 -0.12 -14.23
CA LEU A 151 -6.57 -0.68 -13.61
C LEU A 151 -7.32 -1.64 -14.56
N PHE A 152 -7.38 -1.33 -15.85
CA PHE A 152 -8.02 -2.20 -16.85
C PHE A 152 -7.27 -3.52 -17.06
N ILE A 153 -5.93 -3.49 -17.09
CA ILE A 153 -5.10 -4.68 -17.26
C ILE A 153 -5.21 -5.56 -16.01
N ILE A 154 -5.06 -4.97 -14.83
CA ILE A 154 -5.18 -5.65 -13.55
C ILE A 154 -6.59 -6.25 -13.39
N GLY A 155 -7.63 -5.48 -13.72
CA GLY A 155 -9.01 -5.95 -13.71
C GLY A 155 -9.25 -7.10 -14.69
N GLY A 156 -8.69 -7.03 -15.89
CA GLY A 156 -8.75 -8.10 -16.89
C GLY A 156 -8.08 -9.39 -16.43
N ILE A 157 -6.88 -9.29 -15.84
CA ILE A 157 -6.15 -10.44 -15.28
C ILE A 157 -6.93 -11.04 -14.11
N ALA A 158 -7.45 -10.21 -13.19
CA ALA A 158 -8.23 -10.68 -12.05
C ALA A 158 -9.50 -11.42 -12.48
N LEU A 159 -10.24 -10.88 -13.47
CA LEU A 159 -11.42 -11.55 -14.03
C LEU A 159 -11.06 -12.84 -14.78
N GLY A 160 -9.96 -12.85 -15.53
CA GLY A 160 -9.46 -14.06 -16.21
C GLY A 160 -9.06 -15.16 -15.23
N LEU A 161 -8.33 -14.79 -14.16
CA LEU A 161 -7.98 -15.71 -13.08
C LEU A 161 -9.22 -16.19 -12.33
N ALA A 162 -10.18 -15.32 -12.01
CA ALA A 162 -11.42 -15.71 -11.36
C ALA A 162 -12.21 -16.73 -12.19
N ASN A 163 -12.32 -16.53 -13.50
CA ASN A 163 -13.02 -17.46 -14.38
C ASN A 163 -12.26 -18.79 -14.55
N THR A 164 -10.92 -18.77 -14.54
CA THR A 164 -10.12 -20.00 -14.61
C THR A 164 -10.00 -20.72 -13.26
N ALA A 165 -10.22 -20.01 -12.15
CA ALA A 165 -10.31 -20.54 -10.79
C ALA A 165 -11.72 -21.06 -10.47
N ALA A 166 -12.78 -20.52 -11.08
CA ALA A 166 -14.14 -21.06 -10.98
C ALA A 166 -14.25 -22.48 -11.58
N GLY A 167 -13.39 -22.83 -12.55
CA GLY A 167 -13.21 -24.20 -13.02
C GLY A 167 -12.20 -25.03 -12.22
N ARG A 168 -11.48 -24.42 -11.26
CA ARG A 168 -10.39 -25.02 -10.45
C ARG A 168 -10.60 -24.85 -8.94
N HIS A 169 -11.84 -24.73 -8.48
CA HIS A 169 -12.21 -24.81 -7.06
C HIS A 169 -12.09 -26.25 -6.51
N ALA A 170 -10.99 -26.94 -6.82
CA ALA A 170 -10.66 -28.26 -6.30
C ALA A 170 -9.22 -28.41 -5.80
N SER A 171 -8.29 -27.43 -5.93
CA SER A 171 -6.90 -27.67 -5.49
C SER A 171 -6.03 -26.46 -5.10
N VAL A 172 -6.58 -25.36 -4.56
CA VAL A 172 -5.73 -24.32 -3.94
C VAL A 172 -6.20 -24.07 -2.50
N SER A 173 -6.11 -25.12 -1.70
CA SER A 173 -6.25 -25.06 -0.24
C SER A 173 -5.35 -26.10 0.45
N ASP A 174 -4.18 -26.40 -0.11
CA ASP A 174 -3.17 -27.26 0.51
C ASP A 174 -1.77 -26.64 0.39
N PHE A 175 -1.54 -25.54 1.12
CA PHE A 175 -0.21 -25.19 1.61
C PHE A 175 -0.35 -24.37 2.90
N ASP A 176 -0.73 -25.06 3.98
CA ASP A 176 -0.04 -25.06 5.29
C ASP A 176 -1.03 -25.43 6.42
N GLN A 177 -1.20 -26.72 6.70
CA GLN A 177 -1.69 -27.20 8.01
C GLN A 177 -1.38 -28.70 8.19
N SER A 178 -0.09 -29.08 8.15
CA SER A 178 0.34 -30.36 8.70
C SER A 178 0.95 -30.15 10.08
N ASP A 179 0.10 -30.03 11.10
CA ASP A 179 0.22 -30.74 12.39
C ASP A 179 -0.73 -30.12 13.44
N GLN A 180 -1.91 -30.72 13.61
CA GLN A 180 -2.43 -31.16 14.91
C GLN A 180 -3.81 -31.83 14.75
N ARG A 181 -3.88 -33.08 15.24
CA ARG A 181 -5.08 -33.92 15.29
C ARG A 181 -6.14 -33.40 16.27
N PRO A 182 -7.40 -33.88 16.15
CA PRO A 182 -8.55 -33.36 16.84
C PRO A 182 -8.84 -34.10 18.15
N ASP A 183 -9.46 -33.40 19.10
CA ASP A 183 -10.34 -34.01 20.10
C ASP A 183 -11.71 -33.32 20.07
N ARG A 184 -12.76 -34.14 20.01
CA ARG A 184 -14.18 -33.75 19.97
C ARG A 184 -14.67 -33.30 21.35
N ALA A 185 -15.53 -32.26 21.36
CA ALA A 185 -16.82 -32.17 22.07
C ALA A 185 -17.44 -30.81 21.69
N ALA A 186 -18.50 -30.71 20.87
CA ALA A 186 -19.91 -30.99 21.12
C ALA A 186 -20.65 -29.92 21.95
N GLU A 187 -21.89 -29.61 21.51
CA GLU A 187 -22.97 -28.82 22.15
C GLU A 187 -22.76 -27.28 22.24
N LEU A 188 -23.72 -26.38 21.96
CA LEU A 188 -25.10 -26.46 21.48
C LEU A 188 -25.63 -25.04 21.13
N GLN A 189 -26.67 -25.00 20.30
CA GLN A 189 -27.50 -23.88 19.84
C GLN A 189 -27.78 -22.68 20.77
N ARG A 190 -28.02 -21.49 20.15
CA ARG A 190 -29.32 -20.78 20.26
C ARG A 190 -29.58 -19.73 19.17
N GLN A 191 -30.85 -19.67 18.73
CA GLN A 191 -31.43 -18.83 17.67
C GLN A 191 -31.75 -17.37 18.08
N ALA A 192 -31.59 -16.44 17.12
CA ALA A 192 -32.41 -15.27 16.68
C ALA A 192 -33.05 -14.29 17.70
N PRO A 193 -33.17 -12.96 17.41
CA PRO A 193 -34.12 -12.45 16.42
C PRO A 193 -33.66 -11.21 15.58
N LEU A 194 -34.50 -10.83 14.62
CA LEU A 194 -34.33 -9.76 13.60
C LEU A 194 -34.68 -8.33 14.11
N ARG A 195 -33.85 -7.37 13.65
CA ARG A 195 -34.03 -5.91 13.34
C ARG A 195 -34.41 -4.91 14.46
N PRO A 196 -33.76 -3.74 14.43
CA PRO A 196 -34.39 -2.57 13.80
C PRO A 196 -33.50 -1.94 12.72
N VAL A 197 -33.87 -2.18 11.46
CA VAL A 197 -33.41 -1.40 10.31
C VAL A 197 -34.35 -0.21 10.24
N GLU A 198 -33.83 1.02 10.33
CA GLU A 198 -34.39 2.30 9.79
C GLU A 198 -33.82 3.54 10.53
N LEU A 199 -33.25 3.43 11.74
CA LEU A 199 -32.57 4.58 12.39
C LEU A 199 -31.05 4.61 12.17
N ASN A 200 -30.44 3.44 11.90
CA ASN A 200 -29.02 3.34 11.60
C ASN A 200 -28.66 3.79 10.16
N GLN A 201 -29.61 3.88 9.23
CA GLN A 201 -29.30 4.34 7.87
C GLN A 201 -28.98 5.83 7.83
N ILE A 202 -29.74 6.68 8.51
CA ILE A 202 -29.47 8.13 8.57
C ILE A 202 -28.18 8.41 9.36
N ARG A 203 -27.91 7.62 10.41
CA ARG A 203 -26.65 7.71 11.17
C ARG A 203 -25.45 7.21 10.35
N MET A 204 -25.64 6.24 9.45
CA MET A 204 -24.62 5.81 8.47
C MET A 204 -24.27 6.95 7.50
N PHE A 205 -25.25 7.73 7.05
CA PHE A 205 -25.00 8.85 6.14
C PHE A 205 -24.24 10.01 6.81
N LEU A 206 -24.45 10.23 8.12
CA LEU A 206 -23.76 11.31 8.85
C LEU A 206 -22.40 10.88 9.44
N ASN A 207 -22.21 9.62 9.84
CA ASN A 207 -20.90 9.13 10.32
C ASN A 207 -19.89 8.87 9.19
N SER A 208 -20.31 8.91 7.93
CA SER A 208 -19.44 8.76 6.75
C SER A 208 -18.60 10.02 6.45
N THR A 209 -18.73 11.08 7.25
CA THR A 209 -17.90 12.28 7.11
C THR A 209 -16.44 12.08 7.52
N ASP A 210 -16.11 10.98 8.21
CA ASP A 210 -14.75 10.65 8.61
C ASP A 210 -14.34 9.31 7.99
N CYS A 211 -13.57 9.35 6.89
CA CYS A 211 -12.94 8.18 6.28
C CYS A 211 -11.90 7.48 7.20
N HIS A 212 -11.80 7.88 8.47
CA HIS A 212 -10.80 7.45 9.46
C HIS A 212 -11.31 6.46 10.51
N ALA A 213 -12.59 6.08 10.50
CA ALA A 213 -13.17 5.22 11.55
C ALA A 213 -13.55 3.81 11.04
N LEU A 214 -12.54 2.99 10.70
CA LEU A 214 -12.65 1.52 10.54
C LEU A 214 -11.36 0.81 11.00
#